data_AF-A0A7Y2EU31-F1
#
_entry.id   AF-A0A7Y2EU31-F1
#
_cell.length_a   1.000
_cell.length_b   1.000
_cell.length_c   1.000
_cell.angle_alpha   90.00
_cell.angle_beta   90.00
_cell.angle_gamma   90.00
#
_symmetry.space_group_name_H-M   'P 1'
#
loop_
_entity.id
_entity.type
_entity.pdbx_description
1 polymer ?
#
loop_
_entity_poly.entity_id
_entity_poly.type
_entity_poly.pdbx_seq_one_letter_code
_entity_poly.pdbx_strand_id
1 'polypeptide(L)'
;GPAARTAASEPPAPAPPKPDPPYVVAAKQRRKVPFWAMATLSLMPVWGFMYVRALTEGGEVAGGPIGEGAEVYANCASCHGGAGGGGVGYAFSEGEVLQTFPQIEDQIRYVYYGTERYNLDGVEIYGNPEREGGPHITGAQGVMPAFGGSLTDEEIVAVICHERYTLGGADPTSEEYEAEFEAWCAEGAPVFEEIATGALLLESADAVEPFDINGEPFFVSPIGPVPIPGTAPGGAIGGAGQPTSLGGNDEGSG
;
A
#
# COMPACT_ATOMS: atom_id res chain seq x y z
N GLY A 1 -97.99 47.29 36.50
CA GLY A 1 -96.71 46.70 36.05
C GLY A 1 -95.64 47.77 36.09
N PRO A 2 -94.36 47.45 36.34
CA PRO A 2 -93.34 48.44 36.66
C PRO A 2 -92.92 49.26 35.43
N ALA A 3 -92.44 50.49 35.69
CA ALA A 3 -91.86 51.38 34.69
C ALA A 3 -90.51 50.85 34.18
N ALA A 4 -90.30 50.94 32.86
CA ALA A 4 -89.05 50.52 32.21
C ALA A 4 -87.89 51.42 32.65
N ARG A 5 -86.75 50.81 33.03
CA ARG A 5 -85.50 51.53 33.25
C ARG A 5 -84.85 51.81 31.90
N THR A 6 -84.56 53.08 31.62
CA THR A 6 -83.74 53.51 30.50
C THR A 6 -82.28 53.11 30.74
N ALA A 7 -81.66 52.42 29.78
CA ALA A 7 -80.23 52.09 29.82
C ALA A 7 -79.37 53.33 29.54
N ALA A 8 -78.25 53.47 30.25
CA ALA A 8 -77.24 54.50 30.02
C ALA A 8 -76.49 54.26 28.71
N SER A 9 -76.06 55.35 28.05
CA SER A 9 -75.36 55.33 26.75
C SER A 9 -73.92 54.81 26.86
N GLU A 10 -73.47 54.10 25.83
CA GLU A 10 -72.14 53.49 25.69
C GLU A 10 -71.03 54.55 25.46
N PRO A 11 -69.81 54.38 26.01
CA PRO A 11 -68.72 55.34 25.79
C PRO A 11 -68.27 55.39 24.32
N PRO A 12 -67.87 56.56 23.79
CA PRO A 12 -67.44 56.67 22.40
C PRO A 12 -66.15 55.87 22.14
N ALA A 13 -66.11 55.19 21.00
CA ALA A 13 -64.97 54.39 20.57
C ALA A 13 -63.68 55.24 20.42
N PRO A 14 -62.50 54.68 20.75
CA PRO A 14 -61.23 55.40 20.62
C PRO A 14 -60.90 55.73 19.16
N ALA A 15 -60.38 56.94 18.94
CA ALA A 15 -60.02 57.43 17.61
C ALA A 15 -58.91 56.58 16.96
N PRO A 16 -58.93 56.40 15.62
CA PRO A 16 -57.96 55.58 14.92
C PRO A 16 -56.53 56.14 15.04
N PRO A 17 -55.50 55.27 15.08
CA PRO A 17 -54.11 55.69 15.22
C PRO A 17 -53.67 56.53 14.01
N LYS A 18 -52.90 57.59 14.27
CA LYS A 18 -52.37 58.48 13.22
C LYS A 18 -51.45 57.68 12.28
N PRO A 19 -51.49 57.94 10.96
CA PRO A 19 -50.61 57.26 10.01
C PRO A 19 -49.14 57.55 10.31
N ASP A 20 -48.30 56.52 10.16
CA ASP A 20 -46.87 56.60 10.43
C ASP A 20 -46.21 57.72 9.60
N PRO A 21 -45.37 58.58 10.22
CA PRO A 21 -44.72 59.65 9.48
C PRO A 21 -43.71 59.10 8.46
N PRO A 22 -43.46 59.81 7.34
CA PRO A 22 -42.71 59.28 6.19
C PRO A 22 -41.32 58.74 6.51
N TYR A 23 -40.63 59.30 7.52
CA TYR A 23 -39.32 58.83 7.95
C TYR A 23 -39.36 57.46 8.65
N VAL A 24 -40.53 57.04 9.16
CA VAL A 24 -40.76 55.75 9.82
C VAL A 24 -41.15 54.67 8.81
N VAL A 25 -41.80 55.06 7.71
CA VAL A 25 -42.15 54.15 6.61
C VAL A 25 -40.90 53.55 5.99
N ALA A 26 -39.89 54.39 5.73
CA ALA A 26 -38.59 53.93 5.20
C ALA A 26 -37.85 53.00 6.17
N ALA A 27 -38.02 53.18 7.49
CA ALA A 27 -37.43 52.29 8.49
C ALA A 27 -38.17 50.95 8.59
N LYS A 28 -39.50 50.96 8.52
CA LYS A 28 -40.36 49.76 8.56
C LYS A 28 -40.25 48.88 7.31
N GLN A 29 -39.91 49.47 6.16
CA GLN A 29 -39.77 48.73 4.90
C GLN A 29 -38.39 48.09 4.68
N ARG A 30 -37.41 48.33 5.56
CA ARG A 30 -36.09 47.67 5.42
C ARG A 30 -36.21 46.18 5.69
N ARG A 31 -35.87 45.38 4.67
CA ARG A 31 -35.75 43.92 4.81
C ARG A 31 -34.62 43.59 5.78
N LYS A 32 -34.94 42.90 6.86
CA LYS A 32 -33.97 42.42 7.83
C LYS A 32 -33.36 41.13 7.32
N VAL A 33 -32.04 41.01 7.44
CA VAL A 33 -31.35 39.73 7.21
C VAL A 33 -31.88 38.75 8.24
N PRO A 34 -32.38 37.58 7.83
CA PRO A 34 -32.91 36.62 8.78
C PRO A 34 -31.75 35.98 9.55
N PHE A 35 -31.97 35.70 10.83
CA PHE A 35 -30.92 35.17 11.72
C PHE A 35 -30.23 33.91 11.19
N TRP A 36 -30.97 33.02 10.52
CA TRP A 36 -30.40 31.80 9.93
C TRP A 36 -29.36 32.09 8.84
N ALA A 37 -29.48 33.18 8.09
CA ALA A 37 -28.50 33.54 7.07
C ALA A 37 -27.14 33.91 7.70
N MET A 38 -27.14 34.60 8.85
CA MET A 38 -25.92 34.89 9.59
C MET A 38 -25.29 33.63 10.18
N ALA A 39 -26.12 32.70 10.67
CA ALA A 39 -25.65 31.40 11.15
C ALA A 39 -25.00 30.56 10.03
N THR A 40 -25.64 30.47 8.86
CA THR A 40 -25.07 29.77 7.68
C THR A 40 -23.77 30.42 7.20
N LEU A 41 -23.74 31.75 7.12
CA LEU A 41 -22.53 32.49 6.70
C LEU A 41 -21.36 32.26 7.67
N SER A 42 -21.66 32.12 8.97
CA SER A 42 -20.66 31.88 10.02
C SER A 42 -20.14 30.43 10.02
N LEU A 43 -20.96 29.47 9.56
CA LEU A 43 -20.58 28.06 9.48
C LEU A 43 -19.68 27.74 8.26
N MET A 44 -19.82 28.51 7.16
CA MET A 44 -19.08 28.28 5.91
C MET A 44 -17.56 28.25 6.06
N PRO A 45 -16.90 29.14 6.82
CA PRO A 45 -15.45 29.06 7.03
C PRO A 45 -15.02 27.80 7.78
N VAL A 46 -15.80 27.35 8.76
CA VAL A 46 -15.52 26.15 9.56
C VAL A 46 -15.70 24.90 8.70
N TRP A 47 -16.83 24.81 7.97
CA TRP A 47 -17.06 23.73 7.02
C TRP A 47 -15.98 23.71 5.93
N GLY A 48 -15.61 24.88 5.39
CA GLY A 48 -14.56 25.00 4.37
C GLY A 48 -13.20 24.53 4.89
N PHE A 49 -12.83 24.90 6.12
CA PHE A 49 -11.62 24.38 6.75
C PHE A 49 -11.66 22.86 6.98
N MET A 50 -12.78 22.34 7.50
CA MET A 50 -12.96 20.89 7.67
C MET A 50 -12.95 20.14 6.34
N TYR A 51 -13.57 20.71 5.30
CA TYR A 51 -13.60 20.15 3.95
C TYR A 51 -12.21 20.15 3.33
N VAL A 52 -11.46 21.25 3.44
CA VAL A 52 -10.06 21.29 2.99
C VAL A 52 -9.23 20.26 3.74
N ARG A 53 -9.34 20.19 5.07
CA ARG A 53 -8.65 19.15 5.87
C ARG A 53 -8.99 17.75 5.41
N ALA A 54 -10.28 17.44 5.25
CA ALA A 54 -10.75 16.14 4.79
C ALA A 54 -10.27 15.79 3.37
N LEU A 55 -10.10 16.78 2.49
CA LEU A 55 -9.55 16.57 1.15
C LEU A 55 -8.01 16.49 1.13
N THR A 56 -7.31 17.19 2.02
CA THR A 56 -5.85 17.09 2.15
C THR A 56 -5.41 15.85 2.93
N GLU A 57 -6.30 15.26 3.71
CA GLU A 57 -6.09 14.00 4.46
C GLU A 57 -6.52 12.77 3.64
N GLY A 58 -7.11 12.96 2.46
CA GLY A 58 -7.17 11.91 1.45
C GLY A 58 -5.74 11.62 1.07
N GLY A 59 -5.17 10.56 1.65
CA GLY A 59 -3.76 10.21 1.53
C GLY A 59 -3.30 10.28 0.09
N GLU A 60 -2.00 10.56 -0.08
CA GLU A 60 -1.30 10.00 -1.22
C GLU A 60 -1.85 8.59 -1.46
N VAL A 61 -2.42 8.35 -2.63
CA VAL A 61 -2.45 6.96 -3.10
C VAL A 61 -0.98 6.60 -3.04
N ALA A 62 -0.60 5.66 -2.18
CA ALA A 62 0.77 5.14 -2.17
C ALA A 62 1.00 4.66 -3.61
N GLY A 63 1.66 5.51 -4.41
CA GLY A 63 1.85 5.26 -5.82
C GLY A 63 2.85 4.14 -5.97
N GLY A 64 2.65 3.27 -6.95
CA GLY A 64 3.57 2.20 -7.26
C GLY A 64 3.42 0.94 -6.40
N PRO A 65 4.42 0.05 -6.45
CA PRO A 65 4.28 -1.36 -6.09
C PRO A 65 3.81 -1.60 -4.65
N ILE A 66 4.27 -0.78 -3.70
CA ILE A 66 3.93 -0.96 -2.27
C ILE A 66 2.46 -0.66 -1.98
N GLY A 67 1.89 0.37 -2.62
CA GLY A 67 0.50 0.72 -2.43
C GLY A 67 -0.43 -0.30 -3.06
N GLU A 68 -0.13 -0.71 -4.30
CA GLU A 68 -0.84 -1.79 -4.99
C GLU A 68 -0.75 -3.10 -4.20
N GLY A 69 0.43 -3.40 -3.66
CA GLY A 69 0.66 -4.57 -2.82
C GLY A 69 -0.19 -4.58 -1.55
N ALA A 70 -0.44 -3.43 -0.94
CA ALA A 70 -1.30 -3.32 0.22
C ALA A 70 -2.77 -3.70 -0.11
N GLU A 71 -3.24 -3.42 -1.33
CA GLU A 71 -4.57 -3.82 -1.80
C GLU A 71 -4.66 -5.33 -2.05
N VAL A 72 -3.59 -5.92 -2.60
CA VAL A 72 -3.48 -7.36 -2.88
C VAL A 72 -3.29 -8.19 -1.60
N TYR A 73 -2.72 -7.61 -0.54
CA TYR A 73 -2.35 -8.30 0.70
C TYR A 73 -3.50 -9.03 1.42
N ALA A 74 -4.75 -8.68 1.12
CA ALA A 74 -5.92 -9.40 1.62
C ALA A 74 -5.87 -10.92 1.32
N ASN A 75 -5.20 -11.33 0.23
CA ASN A 75 -4.98 -12.72 -0.13
C ASN A 75 -3.99 -13.46 0.82
N CYS A 76 -3.08 -12.72 1.45
CA CYS A 76 -2.03 -13.26 2.33
C CYS A 76 -2.41 -13.18 3.82
N ALA A 77 -3.17 -12.13 4.18
CA ALA A 77 -3.44 -11.73 5.56
C ALA A 77 -4.14 -12.78 6.43
N SER A 78 -4.94 -13.68 5.85
CA SER A 78 -5.64 -14.71 6.64
C SER A 78 -4.70 -15.74 7.26
N CYS A 79 -3.52 -15.95 6.66
CA CYS A 79 -2.53 -16.93 7.12
C CYS A 79 -1.34 -16.27 7.82
N HIS A 80 -0.91 -15.11 7.30
CA HIS A 80 0.24 -14.36 7.81
C HIS A 80 -0.12 -13.22 8.77
N GLY A 81 -1.41 -13.04 9.06
CA GLY A 81 -1.91 -11.99 9.92
C GLY A 81 -2.00 -10.63 9.20
N GLY A 82 -2.98 -9.81 9.59
CA GLY A 82 -3.23 -8.52 8.95
C GLY A 82 -2.07 -7.51 9.05
N ALA A 83 -1.17 -7.69 10.01
CA ALA A 83 0.05 -6.88 10.17
C ALA A 83 1.33 -7.71 9.95
N GLY A 84 1.23 -8.87 9.28
CA GLY A 84 2.38 -9.76 9.03
C GLY A 84 2.91 -10.49 10.27
N GLY A 85 2.15 -10.56 11.37
CA GLY A 85 2.58 -11.22 12.61
C GLY A 85 2.59 -12.75 12.59
N GLY A 86 2.25 -13.37 11.46
CA GLY A 86 2.18 -14.82 11.27
C GLY A 86 0.90 -15.45 11.82
N GLY A 87 0.90 -16.78 11.87
CA GLY A 87 -0.19 -17.59 12.42
C GLY A 87 -0.18 -19.00 11.84
N VAL A 88 -0.86 -19.16 10.70
CA VAL A 88 -0.76 -20.40 9.91
C VAL A 88 0.53 -20.40 9.10
N GLY A 89 0.83 -19.26 8.46
CA GLY A 89 2.12 -19.01 7.82
C GLY A 89 3.11 -18.37 8.79
N TYR A 90 4.38 -18.31 8.37
CA TYR A 90 5.42 -17.59 9.10
C TYR A 90 5.13 -16.09 9.17
N ALA A 91 5.70 -15.42 10.17
CA ALA A 91 5.61 -13.97 10.26
C ALA A 91 6.46 -13.31 9.15
N PHE A 92 6.06 -12.10 8.77
CA PHE A 92 6.88 -11.19 7.97
C PHE A 92 7.60 -10.18 8.86
N SER A 93 6.90 -9.70 9.89
CA SER A 93 7.34 -8.65 10.80
C SER A 93 8.64 -8.97 11.52
N GLU A 94 9.29 -7.93 12.02
CA GLU A 94 10.55 -8.05 12.79
C GLU A 94 11.70 -8.65 11.95
N GLY A 95 11.70 -8.43 10.63
CA GLY A 95 12.73 -8.91 9.71
C GLY A 95 12.65 -10.41 9.39
N GLU A 96 11.61 -11.11 9.83
CA GLU A 96 11.45 -12.55 9.60
C GLU A 96 11.43 -12.90 8.10
N VAL A 97 10.69 -12.11 7.29
CA VAL A 97 10.66 -12.32 5.83
C VAL A 97 12.02 -12.12 5.18
N LEU A 98 12.83 -11.18 5.67
CA LEU A 98 14.14 -10.84 5.13
C LEU A 98 15.17 -11.92 5.48
N GLN A 99 15.08 -12.48 6.70
CA GLN A 99 15.90 -13.62 7.10
C GLN A 99 15.58 -14.88 6.29
N THR A 100 14.29 -15.10 5.98
CA THR A 100 13.86 -16.22 5.12
C THR A 100 14.23 -15.98 3.67
N PHE A 101 14.10 -14.76 3.16
CA PHE A 101 14.34 -14.39 1.77
C PHE A 101 15.29 -13.19 1.68
N PRO A 102 16.61 -13.42 1.78
CA PRO A 102 17.60 -12.37 1.53
C PRO A 102 17.43 -11.77 0.13
N GLN A 103 17.14 -12.62 -0.85
CA GLN A 103 16.84 -12.22 -2.22
C GLN A 103 15.33 -12.14 -2.43
N ILE A 104 14.83 -11.01 -2.95
CA ILE A 104 13.42 -10.83 -3.31
C ILE A 104 12.93 -11.89 -4.31
N GLU A 105 13.79 -12.35 -5.23
CA GLU A 105 13.44 -13.34 -6.24
C GLU A 105 13.04 -14.70 -5.64
N ASP A 106 13.63 -15.09 -4.52
CA ASP A 106 13.26 -16.34 -3.84
C ASP A 106 11.87 -16.24 -3.22
N GLN A 107 11.52 -15.06 -2.68
CA GLN A 107 10.18 -14.80 -2.18
C GLN A 107 9.17 -14.83 -3.33
N ILE A 108 9.46 -14.14 -4.44
CA ILE A 108 8.62 -14.14 -5.66
C ILE A 108 8.40 -15.57 -6.15
N ARG A 109 9.46 -16.37 -6.24
CA ARG A 109 9.37 -17.77 -6.69
C ARG A 109 8.51 -18.62 -5.77
N TYR A 110 8.67 -18.49 -4.46
CA TYR A 110 7.89 -19.25 -3.51
C TYR A 110 6.40 -18.86 -3.55
N VAL A 111 6.08 -17.57 -3.62
CA VAL A 111 4.70 -17.07 -3.75
C VAL A 111 4.07 -17.52 -5.07
N TYR A 112 4.83 -17.45 -6.18
CA TYR A 112 4.35 -17.86 -7.49
C TYR A 112 3.99 -19.35 -7.52
N TYR A 113 4.88 -20.23 -7.06
CA TYR A 113 4.72 -21.68 -7.19
C TYR A 113 4.02 -22.38 -6.01
N GLY A 114 4.08 -21.80 -4.81
CA GLY A 114 3.50 -22.37 -3.61
C GLY A 114 4.14 -23.68 -3.14
N THR A 115 3.67 -24.17 -1.99
CA THR A 115 4.22 -25.35 -1.31
C THR A 115 4.09 -26.63 -2.13
N GLU A 116 2.95 -26.83 -2.80
CA GLU A 116 2.69 -28.08 -3.54
C GLU A 116 3.70 -28.27 -4.68
N ARG A 117 3.98 -27.21 -5.45
CA ARG A 117 4.90 -27.31 -6.58
C ARG A 117 6.34 -27.53 -6.12
N TYR A 118 6.77 -26.86 -5.05
CA TYR A 118 8.07 -27.11 -4.42
C TYR A 118 8.21 -28.57 -3.94
N ASN A 119 7.18 -29.14 -3.32
CA ASN A 119 7.16 -30.55 -2.92
C ASN A 119 7.26 -31.51 -4.12
N LEU A 120 6.51 -31.24 -5.19
CA LEU A 120 6.52 -32.06 -6.40
C LEU A 120 7.90 -32.08 -7.09
N ASP A 121 8.60 -30.94 -7.08
CA ASP A 121 9.92 -30.81 -7.67
C ASP A 121 11.05 -31.16 -6.68
N GLY A 122 10.71 -31.60 -5.46
CA GLY A 122 11.68 -32.09 -4.47
C GLY A 122 12.56 -30.99 -3.86
N VAL A 123 12.09 -29.74 -3.86
CA VAL A 123 12.82 -28.60 -3.29
C VAL A 123 12.43 -28.42 -1.81
N GLU A 124 13.35 -28.80 -0.93
CA GLU A 124 13.11 -28.81 0.52
C GLU A 124 13.25 -27.44 1.19
N ILE A 125 14.16 -26.58 0.70
CA ILE A 125 14.44 -25.27 1.27
C ILE A 125 14.12 -24.20 0.21
N TYR A 126 13.11 -23.38 0.47
CA TYR A 126 12.61 -22.40 -0.49
C TYR A 126 13.22 -20.99 -0.34
N GLY A 127 13.94 -20.75 0.75
CA GLY A 127 14.61 -19.48 1.04
C GLY A 127 16.04 -19.74 1.52
N ASN A 128 16.51 -18.95 2.48
CA ASN A 128 17.88 -18.98 2.95
C ASN A 128 18.25 -20.32 3.63
N PRO A 129 19.17 -21.12 3.05
CA PRO A 129 19.66 -22.35 3.68
C PRO A 129 20.50 -22.09 4.94
N GLU A 130 21.04 -20.88 5.09
CA GLU A 130 21.90 -20.43 6.17
C GLU A 130 21.17 -19.54 7.19
N ARG A 131 19.83 -19.51 7.15
CA ARG A 131 19.02 -18.69 8.06
C ARG A 131 19.35 -18.96 9.52
N GLU A 132 19.53 -17.90 10.32
CA GLU A 132 19.72 -18.02 11.76
C GLU A 132 18.50 -18.69 12.42
N GLY A 133 18.73 -19.68 13.28
CA GLY A 133 17.65 -20.52 13.82
C GLY A 133 17.21 -21.66 12.90
N GLY A 134 17.83 -21.79 11.72
CA GLY A 134 17.62 -22.87 10.76
C GLY A 134 16.79 -22.46 9.55
N PRO A 135 16.99 -23.13 8.40
CA PRO A 135 16.22 -22.87 7.20
C PRO A 135 14.75 -23.28 7.41
N HIS A 136 13.85 -22.56 6.75
CA HIS A 136 12.46 -22.99 6.67
C HIS A 136 12.33 -24.11 5.64
N ILE A 137 11.62 -25.16 6.05
CA ILE A 137 11.41 -26.37 5.25
C ILE A 137 10.05 -26.26 4.56
N THR A 138 10.01 -26.59 3.27
CA THR A 138 8.79 -26.61 2.45
C THR A 138 7.69 -27.43 3.13
N GLY A 139 6.54 -26.80 3.37
CA GLY A 139 5.37 -27.46 3.97
C GLY A 139 5.46 -27.76 5.46
N ALA A 140 6.53 -27.36 6.15
CA ALA A 140 6.65 -27.57 7.60
C ALA A 140 5.71 -26.68 8.42
N GLN A 141 5.34 -25.51 7.90
CA GLN A 141 4.45 -24.54 8.55
C GLN A 141 3.31 -24.16 7.60
N GLY A 142 2.27 -24.98 7.61
CA GLY A 142 1.13 -24.83 6.71
C GLY A 142 1.47 -25.17 5.26
N VAL A 143 0.46 -25.08 4.41
CA VAL A 143 0.58 -25.26 2.96
C VAL A 143 0.17 -23.94 2.31
N MET A 144 1.14 -23.24 1.74
CA MET A 144 0.90 -22.01 1.01
C MET A 144 0.43 -22.35 -0.41
N PRO A 145 -0.72 -21.86 -0.86
CA PRO A 145 -1.17 -22.06 -2.24
C PRO A 145 -0.20 -21.39 -3.22
N ALA A 146 -0.22 -21.84 -4.47
CA ALA A 146 0.43 -21.14 -5.57
C ALA A 146 -0.41 -19.93 -5.94
N PHE A 147 0.21 -18.75 -6.09
CA PHE A 147 -0.47 -17.56 -6.57
C PHE A 147 -0.27 -17.29 -8.05
N GLY A 148 0.73 -17.92 -8.70
CA GLY A 148 0.93 -17.87 -10.14
C GLY A 148 -0.34 -18.29 -10.89
N GLY A 149 -0.82 -17.42 -11.79
CA GLY A 149 -2.04 -17.61 -12.58
C GLY A 149 -3.36 -17.31 -11.84
N SER A 150 -3.32 -17.05 -10.52
CA SER A 150 -4.47 -16.51 -9.76
C SER A 150 -4.32 -15.01 -9.48
N LEU A 151 -3.08 -14.55 -9.32
CA LEU A 151 -2.67 -13.16 -9.38
C LEU A 151 -1.84 -12.96 -10.66
N THR A 152 -1.83 -11.74 -11.15
CA THR A 152 -0.90 -11.31 -12.21
C THR A 152 0.53 -11.23 -11.66
N ASP A 153 1.52 -11.29 -12.55
CA ASP A 153 2.93 -11.17 -12.19
C ASP A 153 3.21 -9.83 -11.45
N GLU A 154 2.58 -8.75 -11.92
CA GLU A 154 2.61 -7.43 -11.29
C GLU A 154 2.06 -7.45 -9.87
N GLU A 155 0.86 -8.01 -9.66
CA GLU A 155 0.24 -8.12 -8.32
C GLU A 155 1.09 -8.95 -7.34
N ILE A 156 1.77 -10.00 -7.84
CA ILE A 156 2.69 -10.81 -7.03
C ILE A 156 3.90 -9.98 -6.58
N VAL A 157 4.53 -9.23 -7.48
CA VAL A 157 5.67 -8.38 -7.11
C VAL A 157 5.22 -7.25 -6.19
N ALA A 158 4.08 -6.62 -6.48
CA ALA A 158 3.51 -5.56 -5.66
C ALA A 158 3.30 -6.01 -4.21
N VAL A 159 2.62 -7.15 -4.00
CA VAL A 159 2.37 -7.66 -2.63
C VAL A 159 3.67 -8.00 -1.90
N ILE A 160 4.68 -8.50 -2.61
CA ILE A 160 5.99 -8.78 -2.03
C ILE A 160 6.72 -7.50 -1.62
N CYS A 161 6.65 -6.45 -2.42
CA CYS A 161 7.15 -5.13 -2.03
C CYS A 161 6.47 -4.62 -0.74
N HIS A 162 5.16 -4.79 -0.62
CA HIS A 162 4.44 -4.48 0.62
C HIS A 162 4.89 -5.35 1.81
N GLU A 163 4.99 -6.66 1.60
CA GLU A 163 5.44 -7.62 2.62
C GLU A 163 6.84 -7.29 3.14
N ARG A 164 7.78 -6.91 2.27
CA ARG A 164 9.17 -6.60 2.63
C ARG A 164 9.31 -5.23 3.29
N TYR A 165 8.83 -4.18 2.64
CA TYR A 165 9.13 -2.79 3.02
C TYR A 165 8.09 -2.18 3.96
N THR A 166 6.86 -2.69 4.00
CA THR A 166 5.83 -2.22 4.95
C THR A 166 5.74 -3.10 6.18
N LEU A 167 5.73 -4.42 6.00
CA LEU A 167 5.52 -5.37 7.10
C LEU A 167 6.84 -5.91 7.64
N GLY A 168 7.78 -6.24 6.75
CA GLY A 168 9.04 -6.92 7.08
C GLY A 168 10.10 -6.03 7.72
N GLY A 169 10.06 -4.73 7.48
CA GLY A 169 10.98 -3.76 8.04
C GLY A 169 12.26 -3.56 7.25
N ALA A 170 12.28 -3.92 5.96
CA ALA A 170 13.37 -3.53 5.06
C ALA A 170 13.41 -1.99 4.98
N ASP A 171 14.60 -1.41 5.17
CA ASP A 171 14.80 0.04 5.12
C ASP A 171 15.21 0.44 3.70
N PRO A 172 14.35 1.11 2.92
CA PRO A 172 14.63 1.48 1.53
C PRO A 172 15.79 2.47 1.38
N THR A 173 16.27 3.06 2.48
CA THR A 173 17.40 4.01 2.50
C THR A 173 18.70 3.40 3.01
N SER A 174 18.69 2.10 3.34
CA SER A 174 19.88 1.40 3.81
C SER A 174 20.73 0.88 2.67
N GLU A 175 22.05 0.81 2.87
CA GLU A 175 22.99 0.24 1.87
C GLU A 175 22.63 -1.20 1.46
N GLU A 176 21.93 -1.93 2.33
CA GLU A 176 21.53 -3.32 2.08
C GLU A 176 20.33 -3.43 1.11
N TYR A 177 19.35 -2.52 1.22
CA TYR A 177 18.08 -2.63 0.50
C TYR A 177 17.82 -1.52 -0.53
N GLU A 178 18.59 -0.42 -0.54
CA GLU A 178 18.36 0.70 -1.46
C GLU A 178 18.34 0.27 -2.93
N ALA A 179 19.33 -0.53 -3.37
CA ALA A 179 19.38 -1.00 -4.75
C ALA A 179 18.22 -1.95 -5.10
N GLU A 180 17.83 -2.84 -4.19
CA GLU A 180 16.66 -3.72 -4.38
C GLU A 180 15.38 -2.88 -4.46
N PHE A 181 15.21 -1.92 -3.55
CA PHE A 181 14.06 -1.04 -3.48
C PHE A 181 13.90 -0.22 -4.76
N GLU A 182 14.95 0.45 -5.22
CA GLU A 182 14.93 1.25 -6.45
C GLU A 182 14.66 0.40 -7.70
N ALA A 183 15.14 -0.84 -7.73
CA ALA A 183 14.91 -1.75 -8.85
C ALA A 183 13.48 -2.31 -8.89
N TRP A 184 12.91 -2.68 -7.74
CA TRP A 184 11.68 -3.48 -7.64
C TRP A 184 10.46 -2.75 -7.07
N CYS A 185 10.64 -1.86 -6.11
CA CYS A 185 9.57 -1.43 -5.19
C CYS A 185 9.35 0.08 -5.11
N ALA A 186 10.28 0.89 -5.64
CA ALA A 186 10.14 2.33 -5.78
C ALA A 186 9.04 2.72 -6.77
N GLU A 187 8.56 3.95 -6.69
CA GLU A 187 7.68 4.51 -7.71
C GLU A 187 8.46 4.63 -9.04
N GLY A 188 7.97 3.95 -10.10
CA GLY A 188 8.69 3.87 -11.37
C GLY A 188 9.87 2.90 -11.36
N ALA A 189 9.89 1.94 -10.44
CA ALA A 189 10.86 0.85 -10.40
C ALA A 189 10.91 0.12 -11.75
N PRO A 190 12.07 0.06 -12.44
CA PRO A 190 12.12 -0.39 -13.83
C PRO A 190 11.82 -1.87 -13.99
N VAL A 191 12.18 -2.72 -13.01
CA VAL A 191 11.84 -4.15 -13.05
C VAL A 191 10.34 -4.33 -12.94
N PHE A 192 9.69 -3.56 -12.06
CA PHE A 192 8.24 -3.58 -11.91
C PHE A 192 7.53 -3.12 -13.18
N GLU A 193 7.99 -2.04 -13.82
CA GLU A 193 7.40 -1.56 -15.07
C GLU A 193 7.51 -2.58 -16.22
N GLU A 194 8.64 -3.28 -16.34
CA GLU A 194 8.78 -4.34 -17.34
C GLU A 194 7.83 -5.52 -17.08
N ILE A 195 7.58 -5.85 -15.81
CA ILE A 195 6.62 -6.90 -15.43
C ILE A 195 5.18 -6.44 -15.70
N ALA A 196 4.82 -5.22 -15.31
CA ALA A 196 3.51 -4.62 -15.52
C ALA A 196 3.15 -4.52 -17.02
N THR A 197 4.14 -4.27 -17.87
CA THR A 197 3.96 -4.23 -19.33
C THR A 197 4.00 -5.61 -19.99
N GLY A 198 4.36 -6.66 -19.24
CA GLY A 198 4.57 -8.02 -19.74
C GLY A 198 5.82 -8.17 -20.61
N ALA A 199 6.74 -7.21 -20.57
CA ALA A 199 8.05 -7.30 -21.22
C ALA A 199 8.96 -8.30 -20.49
N LEU A 200 8.81 -8.40 -19.16
CA LEU A 200 9.41 -9.40 -18.31
C LEU A 200 8.31 -10.31 -17.74
N LEU A 201 8.47 -11.62 -17.93
CA LEU A 201 7.55 -12.64 -17.39
C LEU A 201 8.25 -13.43 -16.29
N LEU A 202 7.60 -13.62 -15.14
CA LEU A 202 8.23 -14.32 -14.01
C LEU A 202 8.59 -15.77 -14.39
N GLU A 203 7.72 -16.47 -15.12
CA GLU A 203 7.97 -17.86 -15.52
C GLU A 203 9.04 -18.03 -16.62
N SER A 204 9.56 -16.94 -17.18
CA SER A 204 10.61 -17.01 -18.20
C SER A 204 11.94 -17.49 -17.61
N ALA A 205 12.60 -18.38 -18.35
CA ALA A 205 13.97 -18.81 -18.05
C ALA A 205 15.04 -17.94 -18.74
N ASP A 206 14.61 -16.96 -19.53
CA ASP A 206 15.52 -16.13 -20.33
C ASP A 206 16.38 -15.26 -19.40
N ALA A 207 17.63 -15.05 -19.81
CA ALA A 207 18.50 -14.12 -19.11
C ALA A 207 17.90 -12.71 -19.20
N VAL A 208 17.82 -12.04 -18.05
CA VAL A 208 17.38 -10.66 -17.96
C VAL A 208 18.60 -9.76 -18.12
N GLU A 209 18.53 -8.82 -19.06
CA GLU A 209 19.58 -7.82 -19.20
C GLU A 209 19.64 -6.95 -17.93
N PRO A 210 20.84 -6.52 -17.50
CA PRO A 210 20.96 -5.74 -16.28
C PRO A 210 20.25 -4.38 -16.42
N PHE A 211 19.55 -3.99 -15.37
CA PHE A 211 18.91 -2.68 -15.26
C PHE A 211 19.93 -1.64 -14.81
N ASP A 212 19.86 -0.43 -15.34
CA ASP A 212 20.67 0.69 -14.85
C ASP A 212 19.94 1.35 -13.68
N ILE A 213 20.46 1.16 -12.47
CA ILE A 213 19.94 1.78 -11.25
C ILE A 213 20.99 2.78 -10.78
N ASN A 214 20.68 4.07 -10.93
CA ASN A 214 21.54 5.18 -10.52
C ASN A 214 22.98 5.13 -11.11
N GLY A 215 23.14 4.59 -12.33
CA GLY A 215 24.43 4.49 -13.02
C GLY A 215 25.19 3.19 -12.75
N GLU A 216 24.63 2.27 -11.95
CA GLU A 216 25.22 0.97 -11.64
C GLU A 216 24.34 -0.16 -12.20
N PRO A 217 24.93 -1.24 -12.76
CA PRO A 217 24.17 -2.36 -13.28
C PRO A 217 23.59 -3.21 -12.14
N PHE A 218 22.28 -3.35 -12.14
CA PHE A 218 21.53 -4.23 -11.25
C PHE A 218 21.10 -5.50 -11.99
N PHE A 219 21.48 -6.67 -11.46
CA PHE A 219 21.21 -7.96 -12.08
C PHE A 219 20.00 -8.62 -11.42
N VAL A 220 18.96 -8.87 -12.21
CA VAL A 220 17.80 -9.65 -11.78
C VAL A 220 18.02 -11.12 -12.12
N SER A 221 17.87 -11.97 -11.11
CA SER A 221 17.87 -13.41 -11.30
C SER A 221 16.51 -13.87 -11.84
N PRO A 222 16.43 -14.61 -12.96
CA PRO A 222 15.14 -15.13 -13.41
C PRO A 222 14.41 -15.90 -12.31
N ILE A 223 13.10 -15.65 -12.16
CA ILE A 223 12.27 -16.49 -11.30
C ILE A 223 12.18 -17.89 -11.92
N GLY A 224 11.97 -17.97 -13.23
CA GLY A 224 12.10 -19.20 -14.01
C GLY A 224 10.86 -20.09 -13.96
N PRO A 225 10.82 -21.14 -14.81
CA PRO A 225 9.63 -21.98 -15.03
C PRO A 225 9.44 -23.09 -13.96
N VAL A 226 10.38 -23.20 -13.01
CA VAL A 226 10.36 -24.22 -11.95
C VAL A 226 10.87 -23.65 -10.62
N PRO A 227 10.38 -24.15 -9.48
CA PRO A 227 11.05 -24.01 -8.19
C PRO A 227 12.52 -24.38 -8.24
N ILE A 228 13.33 -23.62 -7.51
CA ILE A 228 14.72 -23.95 -7.22
C ILE A 228 14.97 -23.79 -5.71
N PRO A 229 16.01 -24.43 -5.15
CA PRO A 229 16.43 -24.16 -3.78
C PRO A 229 16.70 -22.68 -3.57
N GLY A 230 16.30 -22.16 -2.41
CA GLY A 230 16.56 -20.77 -2.07
C GLY A 230 18.05 -20.49 -1.86
N THR A 231 18.38 -19.21 -1.89
CA THR A 231 19.76 -18.70 -1.93
C THR A 231 20.16 -18.06 -0.61
N ALA A 232 21.45 -18.18 -0.29
CA ALA A 232 22.06 -17.44 0.83
C ALA A 232 22.29 -15.97 0.43
N PRO A 233 22.46 -15.04 1.38
CA PRO A 233 22.77 -13.65 1.08
C PRO A 233 23.97 -13.52 0.14
N GLY A 234 23.81 -12.78 -0.97
CA GLY A 234 24.87 -12.60 -1.98
C GLY A 234 25.16 -13.83 -2.85
N GLY A 235 24.37 -14.90 -2.74
CA GLY A 235 24.44 -16.05 -3.61
C GLY A 235 23.77 -15.77 -4.95
N ALA A 236 24.54 -15.73 -6.04
CA ALA A 236 23.96 -15.75 -7.38
C ALA A 236 23.26 -17.10 -7.62
N ILE A 237 22.09 -17.08 -8.28
CA ILE A 237 21.54 -18.32 -8.84
C ILE A 237 22.55 -18.84 -9.86
N GLY A 238 23.04 -20.07 -9.67
CA GLY A 238 23.99 -20.70 -10.57
C GLY A 238 23.36 -21.00 -11.92
N GLY A 239 23.22 -19.99 -12.78
CA GLY A 239 23.00 -20.15 -14.21
C GLY A 239 24.28 -20.67 -14.85
N ALA A 240 24.18 -21.75 -15.61
CA ALA A 240 25.30 -22.28 -16.38
C ALA A 240 25.85 -21.20 -17.33
N GLY A 241 26.94 -20.54 -16.93
CA GLY A 241 27.75 -19.71 -17.80
C GLY A 241 27.94 -18.26 -17.36
N GLN A 242 28.79 -18.02 -16.36
CA GLN A 242 29.82 -16.98 -16.45
C GLN A 242 30.99 -17.30 -15.52
N PRO A 243 32.22 -16.97 -15.94
CA PRO A 243 33.42 -17.56 -15.40
C PRO A 243 33.72 -16.97 -14.03
N THR A 244 34.01 -17.86 -13.07
CA THR A 244 34.76 -17.47 -11.88
C THR A 244 36.02 -16.76 -12.34
N SER A 245 36.13 -15.48 -12.02
CA SER A 245 37.39 -14.76 -12.05
C SER A 245 38.29 -15.37 -10.97
N LEU A 246 38.94 -16.49 -11.30
CA LEU A 246 40.15 -16.94 -10.64
C LEU A 246 41.26 -15.95 -11.01
N GLY A 247 41.35 -14.87 -10.24
CA GLY A 247 42.45 -13.94 -10.28
C GLY A 247 43.68 -14.56 -9.61
N GLY A 248 44.75 -14.70 -10.39
CA GLY A 248 46.12 -14.49 -9.90
C GLY A 248 46.98 -15.72 -9.69
N ASN A 249 47.69 -16.11 -10.75
CA ASN A 249 48.94 -16.86 -10.65
C ASN A 249 49.96 -16.09 -9.79
N ASP A 250 50.61 -16.78 -8.87
CA ASP A 250 51.99 -16.46 -8.45
C ASP A 250 52.82 -17.75 -8.48
N GLU A 251 53.29 -18.08 -9.67
CA GLU A 251 54.54 -18.82 -9.84
C GLU A 251 55.68 -17.82 -9.62
N GLY A 252 56.48 -18.01 -8.56
CA GLY A 252 57.60 -17.12 -8.28
C GLY A 252 58.55 -17.57 -7.18
N SER A 253 59.49 -18.44 -7.54
CA SER A 253 60.86 -18.56 -7.02
C SER A 253 61.16 -18.54 -5.51
N GLY A 254 61.71 -19.66 -5.03
CA GLY A 254 62.48 -19.78 -3.79
C GLY A 254 62.96 -21.20 -3.55
#